data_AF-A0A6G8Q426-F1
#
_entry.id   AF-A0A6G8Q426-F1
#
_cell.length_a   1.000
_cell.length_b   1.000
_cell.length_c   1.000
_cell.angle_alpha   90.00
_cell.angle_beta   90.00
_cell.angle_gamma   90.00
#
_symmetry.space_group_name_H-M   'P 1'
#
loop_
_entity.id
_entity.type
_entity.pdbx_description
1 polymer ?
#
loop_
_entity_poly.entity_id
_entity_poly.type
_entity_poly.pdbx_seq_one_letter_code
_entity_poly.pdbx_strand_id
1 'polypeptide(L)'
;MHLAADVVLPYRGPNGSRSKCRVRIYEPDDSARDAPVVILSRLADNPGASVTNAAPLVAAEVISLFALTRWGGPSPVFVEHYDRGGRDAREDRDEFALVAFSHHEVRAQKRAGVSYGTLGEPSLSHLDRAAVESLVGHRV
;
A
#
# COMPACT_ATOMS: atom_id res chain seq x y z
N MET A 1 10.23 -14.93 -2.70
CA MET A 1 9.04 -14.11 -2.38
C MET A 1 7.88 -15.05 -2.09
N HIS A 2 7.13 -14.81 -1.01
CA HIS A 2 5.94 -15.57 -0.68
C HIS A 2 4.84 -14.66 -0.11
N LEU A 3 3.57 -14.98 -0.37
CA LEU A 3 2.43 -14.23 0.16
C LEU A 3 2.32 -14.50 1.68
N ALA A 4 2.67 -13.51 2.49
CA ALA A 4 2.63 -13.59 3.95
C ALA A 4 1.28 -13.15 4.53
N ALA A 5 0.60 -12.21 3.88
CA ALA A 5 -0.72 -11.73 4.32
C ALA A 5 -1.60 -11.29 3.14
N ASP A 6 -2.90 -11.51 3.26
CA ASP A 6 -3.93 -11.03 2.35
C ASP A 6 -5.19 -10.67 3.16
N VAL A 7 -5.37 -9.38 3.44
CA VAL A 7 -6.39 -8.89 4.38
C VAL A 7 -7.13 -7.69 3.84
N VAL A 8 -8.37 -7.48 4.28
CA VAL A 8 -9.07 -6.21 4.08
C VAL A 8 -8.78 -5.31 5.27
N LEU A 9 -8.04 -4.22 5.02
CA LEU A 9 -7.67 -3.25 6.04
C LEU A 9 -8.66 -2.08 6.05
N PRO A 10 -9.45 -1.88 7.12
CA PRO A 10 -10.21 -0.66 7.31
C PRO A 10 -9.26 0.50 7.64
N TYR A 11 -9.50 1.67 7.06
CA TYR A 11 -8.75 2.89 7.37
C TYR A 11 -9.67 4.11 7.40
N ARG A 12 -9.17 5.21 7.96
CA ARG A 12 -9.82 6.53 7.84
C ARG A 12 -9.07 7.34 6.80
N GLY A 13 -9.79 7.78 5.76
CA GLY A 13 -9.21 8.69 4.78
C GLY A 13 -8.85 10.05 5.40
N PRO A 14 -8.08 10.90 4.69
CA PRO A 14 -7.68 12.21 5.20
C PRO A 14 -8.85 13.11 5.66
N ASN A 15 -10.05 12.94 5.09
CA ASN A 15 -11.27 13.66 5.48
C ASN A 15 -12.05 12.99 6.63
N GLY A 16 -11.52 11.95 7.26
CA GLY A 16 -12.15 11.20 8.34
C GLY A 16 -13.15 10.13 7.90
N SER A 17 -13.42 10.01 6.59
CA SER A 17 -14.34 9.00 6.04
C SER A 17 -13.82 7.60 6.32
N ARG A 18 -14.72 6.69 6.69
CA ARG A 18 -14.39 5.27 6.79
C ARG A 18 -14.15 4.74 5.36
N SER A 19 -13.04 4.05 5.18
CA SER A 19 -12.64 3.44 3.92
C SER A 19 -12.08 2.04 4.19
N LYS A 20 -11.86 1.27 3.14
CA LYS A 20 -11.18 -0.01 3.20
C LYS A 20 -10.42 -0.31 1.91
N CYS A 21 -9.32 -1.04 2.02
CA CYS A 21 -8.57 -1.57 0.89
C CYS A 21 -8.16 -3.02 1.18
N ARG A 22 -7.86 -3.80 0.14
CA ARG A 22 -7.21 -5.11 0.31
C ARG A 22 -5.71 -4.90 0.32
N VAL A 23 -5.03 -5.46 1.30
CA VAL A 23 -3.59 -5.41 1.48
C VAL A 23 -3.05 -6.80 1.27
N ARG A 24 -2.17 -6.97 0.27
CA ARG A 24 -1.37 -8.18 0.07
C ARG A 24 0.08 -7.89 0.38
N ILE A 25 0.69 -8.67 1.25
CA ILE A 25 2.09 -8.52 1.67
C ILE A 25 2.86 -9.73 1.17
N TYR A 26 3.88 -9.47 0.35
CA TYR A 26 4.83 -10.47 -0.11
C TYR A 26 6.15 -10.24 0.61
N GLU A 27 6.57 -11.24 1.38
CA GLU A 27 7.86 -11.20 2.06
C GLU A 27 8.93 -11.89 1.21
N PRO A 28 10.16 -11.35 1.19
CA PRO A 28 11.28 -11.99 0.53
C PRO A 28 11.74 -13.21 1.32
N ASP A 29 12.48 -14.09 0.65
CA ASP A 29 13.07 -15.25 1.31
C ASP A 29 14.33 -14.85 2.10
N ASP A 30 15.02 -13.78 1.69
CA ASP A 30 16.09 -13.10 2.44
C ASP A 30 15.66 -11.68 2.86
N SER A 31 15.04 -11.58 4.04
CA SER A 31 14.56 -10.33 4.62
C SER A 31 15.65 -9.35 5.05
N ALA A 32 16.93 -9.76 5.03
CA ALA A 32 18.05 -8.87 5.33
C ALA A 32 18.51 -8.09 4.09
N ARG A 33 18.27 -8.63 2.89
CA ARG A 33 18.72 -8.02 1.62
C ARG A 33 17.59 -7.41 0.80
N ASP A 34 16.45 -8.08 0.77
CA ASP A 34 15.35 -7.72 -0.11
C ASP A 34 14.22 -7.03 0.65
N ALA A 35 13.48 -6.18 -0.03
CA ALA A 35 12.35 -5.46 0.52
C ALA A 35 11.06 -6.28 0.42
N PRO A 36 10.18 -6.27 1.43
CA PRO A 36 8.82 -6.76 1.26
C PRO A 36 8.05 -5.90 0.25
N VAL A 37 7.16 -6.52 -0.51
CA VAL A 37 6.28 -5.83 -1.47
C VAL A 37 4.86 -5.82 -0.92
N VAL A 38 4.27 -4.63 -0.83
CA VAL A 38 2.92 -4.41 -0.33
C VAL A 38 2.04 -3.91 -1.45
N ILE A 39 1.02 -4.69 -1.84
CA ILE A 39 0.01 -4.28 -2.82
C ILE A 39 -1.23 -3.78 -2.09
N LEU A 40 -1.54 -2.49 -2.28
CA LEU A 40 -2.73 -1.81 -1.77
C LEU A 40 -3.78 -1.76 -2.87
N SER A 41 -4.74 -2.69 -2.85
CA SER A 41 -5.80 -2.77 -3.84
C SER A 41 -7.06 -2.01 -3.38
N ARG A 42 -7.56 -1.10 -4.20
CA ARG A 42 -8.88 -0.50 -3.95
C ARG A 42 -9.96 -1.56 -4.14
N LEU A 43 -10.88 -1.64 -3.18
CA LEU A 43 -12.11 -2.43 -3.33
C LEU A 43 -13.19 -1.64 -4.06
N ALA A 44 -13.93 -2.28 -4.95
CA ALA A 44 -15.02 -1.66 -5.71
C ALA A 44 -16.13 -1.07 -4.81
N ASP A 45 -16.32 -1.66 -3.63
CA ASP A 45 -17.29 -1.23 -2.61
C ASP A 45 -16.69 -0.29 -1.54
N ASN A 46 -15.49 0.26 -1.77
CA ASN A 46 -14.87 1.22 -0.85
C ASN A 46 -15.70 2.54 -0.83
N PRO A 47 -16.30 2.92 0.33
CA PRO A 47 -17.20 4.06 0.40
C PRO A 47 -16.47 5.42 0.48
N GLY A 48 -15.14 5.44 0.65
CA GLY A 48 -14.37 6.66 0.86
C GLY A 48 -13.34 6.97 -0.23
N ALA A 49 -12.39 7.86 0.10
CA ALA A 49 -11.40 8.39 -0.83
C ALA A 49 -10.50 7.31 -1.46
N SER A 50 -9.91 7.64 -2.62
CA SER A 50 -8.97 6.77 -3.32
C SER A 50 -7.81 6.33 -2.43
N VAL A 51 -7.31 5.12 -2.71
CA VAL A 51 -6.17 4.56 -2.00
C VAL A 51 -4.96 5.49 -2.16
N THR A 52 -4.80 6.14 -3.31
CA THR A 52 -3.75 7.14 -3.60
C THR A 52 -3.67 8.23 -2.53
N ASN A 53 -4.80 8.86 -2.19
CA ASN A 53 -4.83 9.97 -1.23
C ASN A 53 -4.59 9.52 0.21
N ALA A 54 -4.79 8.23 0.49
CA ALA A 54 -4.59 7.65 1.81
C ALA A 54 -3.31 6.80 1.89
N ALA A 55 -2.56 6.65 0.80
CA ALA A 55 -1.41 5.75 0.72
C ALA A 55 -0.38 5.98 1.83
N PRO A 56 0.00 7.22 2.21
CA PRO A 56 0.93 7.44 3.31
C PRO A 56 0.41 6.94 4.67
N LEU A 57 -0.90 7.06 4.91
CA LEU A 57 -1.56 6.63 6.15
C LEU A 57 -1.67 5.11 6.20
N VAL A 58 -2.15 4.52 5.10
CA VAL A 58 -2.32 3.07 4.97
C VAL A 58 -0.96 2.38 5.03
N ALA A 59 0.06 2.91 4.36
CA ALA A 59 1.41 2.35 4.39
C ALA A 59 2.01 2.39 5.81
N ALA A 60 1.84 3.50 6.53
CA ALA A 60 2.29 3.61 7.92
C ALA A 60 1.58 2.61 8.85
N GLU A 61 0.27 2.42 8.66
CA GLU A 61 -0.51 1.44 9.41
C GLU A 61 -0.03 0.01 9.10
N VAL A 62 0.18 -0.32 7.81
CA VAL A 62 0.69 -1.64 7.40
C VAL A 62 2.07 -1.92 7.97
N ILE A 63 3.01 -0.96 7.90
CA ILE A 63 4.34 -1.11 8.51
C ILE A 63 4.22 -1.40 10.01
N SER A 64 3.32 -0.70 10.70
CA SER A 64 3.15 -0.80 12.15
C SER A 64 2.50 -2.13 12.55
N LEU A 65 1.43 -2.53 11.86
CA LEU A 65 0.67 -3.75 12.15
C LEU A 65 1.46 -5.02 11.83
N PHE A 66 2.23 -5.01 10.73
CA PHE A 66 2.98 -6.18 10.25
C PHE A 66 4.47 -6.12 10.60
N ALA A 67 4.90 -5.11 11.34
CA ALA A 67 6.28 -4.95 11.82
C ALA A 67 7.35 -5.01 10.71
N LEU A 68 7.03 -4.51 9.50
CA LEU A 68 7.84 -4.70 8.29
C LEU A 68 9.25 -4.06 8.33
N THR A 69 9.52 -3.20 9.32
CA THR A 69 10.81 -2.51 9.48
C THR A 69 11.50 -2.82 10.82
N ARG A 70 10.98 -3.77 11.60
CA ARG A 70 11.38 -3.98 13.00
C ARG A 70 12.81 -4.52 13.19
N TRP A 71 13.45 -4.99 12.13
CA TRP A 71 14.77 -5.65 12.19
C TRP A 71 15.86 -4.97 11.36
N GLY A 72 15.66 -3.71 10.95
CA GLY A 72 16.66 -2.96 10.18
C GLY A 72 16.82 -3.42 8.73
N GLY A 73 15.87 -4.21 8.21
CA GLY A 73 15.80 -4.58 6.79
C GLY A 73 15.38 -3.41 5.89
N PRO A 74 15.37 -3.62 4.56
CA PRO A 74 14.99 -2.60 3.60
C PRO A 74 13.56 -2.08 3.81
N SER A 75 13.31 -0.84 3.40
CA SER A 75 11.95 -0.27 3.44
C SER A 75 11.02 -1.01 2.46
N PRO A 76 9.75 -1.26 2.82
CA PRO A 76 8.82 -1.94 1.93
C PRO A 76 8.59 -1.18 0.62
N VAL A 77 8.42 -1.92 -0.47
CA VAL A 77 7.98 -1.39 -1.76
C VAL A 77 6.46 -1.40 -1.79
N PHE A 78 5.85 -0.25 -2.04
CA PHE A 78 4.39 -0.12 -2.09
C PHE A 78 3.90 -0.03 -3.54
N VAL A 79 2.89 -0.83 -3.87
CA VAL A 79 2.21 -0.84 -5.16
C VAL A 79 0.73 -0.56 -4.92
N GLU A 80 0.22 0.49 -5.56
CA GLU A 80 -1.22 0.72 -5.66
C GLU A 80 -1.79 -0.13 -6.78
N HIS A 81 -2.97 -0.71 -6.55
CA HIS A 81 -3.68 -1.53 -7.52
C HIS A 81 -5.15 -1.11 -7.61
N TYR A 82 -5.62 -0.93 -8.85
CA TYR A 82 -7.02 -0.74 -9.16
C TYR A 82 -7.51 -1.89 -10.02
N ASP A 83 -8.50 -2.63 -9.52
CA ASP A 83 -9.15 -3.69 -10.27
C ASP A 83 -9.82 -3.11 -11.52
N ARG A 84 -9.72 -3.86 -12.62
CA ARG A 84 -10.47 -3.62 -13.84
C ARG A 84 -11.95 -3.33 -13.57
N GLY A 85 -12.47 -2.24 -14.12
CA GLY A 85 -13.88 -1.85 -14.00
C GLY A 85 -14.26 -1.26 -12.64
N GLY A 86 -13.29 -1.01 -11.76
CA GLY A 86 -13.51 -0.22 -10.55
C GLY A 86 -13.89 1.23 -10.85
N ARG A 87 -14.57 1.90 -9.92
CA ARG A 87 -15.12 3.27 -10.09
C ARG A 87 -14.11 4.31 -10.60
N ASP A 88 -12.83 4.12 -10.30
CA ASP A 88 -11.74 5.03 -10.65
C ASP A 88 -10.71 4.39 -11.62
N ALA A 89 -11.00 3.21 -12.18
CA ALA A 89 -10.18 2.65 -13.26
C ALA A 89 -10.33 3.54 -14.50
N ARG A 90 -9.21 3.99 -15.08
CA ARG A 90 -9.18 4.81 -16.29
C ARG A 90 -9.46 3.96 -17.53
N GLU A 91 -9.24 2.65 -17.45
CA GLU A 91 -9.47 1.69 -18.52
C GLU A 91 -10.13 0.38 -18.03
N ASP A 92 -10.59 -0.43 -18.97
CA ASP A 92 -11.07 -1.79 -18.72
C ASP A 92 -9.89 -2.77 -18.53
N ARG A 93 -8.90 -2.36 -17.73
CA ARG A 93 -7.66 -3.09 -17.43
C ARG A 93 -7.25 -2.84 -15.97
N ASP A 94 -6.50 -3.77 -15.39
CA ASP A 94 -5.91 -3.56 -14.06
C ASP A 94 -4.83 -2.48 -14.17
N GLU A 95 -4.87 -1.53 -13.25
CA GLU A 95 -3.87 -0.46 -13.17
C GLU A 95 -3.01 -0.64 -11.93
N PHE A 96 -1.70 -0.61 -12.13
CA PHE A 96 -0.72 -0.62 -11.05
C PHE A 96 0.10 0.67 -11.06
N ALA A 97 0.46 1.11 -9.86
CA ALA A 97 1.41 2.22 -9.69
C ALA A 97 2.37 1.91 -8.54
N LEU A 98 3.66 2.09 -8.78
CA LEU A 98 4.66 2.19 -7.73
C LEU A 98 4.38 3.47 -6.92
N VAL A 99 4.35 3.33 -5.60
CA VAL A 99 4.21 4.46 -4.67
C VAL A 99 5.53 4.66 -3.95
N ALA A 100 6.27 5.70 -4.32
CA ALA A 100 7.49 6.10 -3.63
C ALA A 100 7.18 7.23 -2.64
N PHE A 101 7.70 7.12 -1.42
CA PHE A 101 7.51 8.14 -0.39
C PHE A 101 8.77 8.99 -0.21
N SER A 102 8.59 10.29 0.05
CA SER A 102 9.73 11.18 0.35
C SER A 102 10.48 10.80 1.64
N HIS A 103 9.86 10.02 2.52
CA HIS A 103 10.49 9.30 3.62
C HIS A 103 9.66 8.06 4.00
N HIS A 104 10.34 7.03 4.52
CA HIS A 104 9.74 5.73 4.87
C HIS A 104 9.61 5.49 6.37
N GLU A 105 10.12 6.42 7.20
CA GLU A 105 9.91 6.40 8.64
C GLU A 105 8.46 6.73 8.97
N VAL A 106 7.83 5.91 9.82
CA VAL A 106 6.49 6.24 10.34
C VAL A 106 6.61 7.41 11.30
N ARG A 107 6.02 8.56 10.93
CA ARG A 107 5.98 9.76 11.75
C ARG A 107 4.58 9.98 12.30
N ALA A 108 4.49 10.30 13.59
CA ALA A 108 3.23 10.64 14.21
C ALA A 108 2.76 12.04 13.75
N GLN A 109 1.50 12.13 13.33
CA GLN A 109 0.79 13.37 13.05
C GLN A 109 -0.49 13.42 13.89
N LYS A 110 -1.03 14.64 14.08
CA LYS A 110 -2.28 14.87 14.79
C LYS A 110 -3.21 15.72 13.95
N ARG A 111 -4.43 15.25 13.73
CA ARG A 111 -5.49 16.01 13.04
C ARG A 111 -6.82 15.84 13.77
N ALA A 112 -7.53 16.94 14.01
CA ALA A 112 -8.83 16.95 14.70
C ALA A 112 -8.82 16.14 16.03
N GLY A 113 -7.72 16.22 16.80
CA GLY A 113 -7.58 15.52 18.08
C GLY A 113 -7.14 14.05 17.99
N VAL A 114 -7.11 13.45 16.79
CA VAL A 114 -6.70 12.06 16.56
C VAL A 114 -5.25 12.02 16.10
N SER A 115 -4.44 11.16 16.75
CA SER A 115 -3.09 10.86 16.32
C SER A 115 -3.08 9.71 15.32
N TYR A 116 -2.27 9.80 14.27
CA TYR A 116 -2.06 8.74 13.28
C TYR A 116 -0.61 8.74 12.79
N GLY A 117 -0.14 7.58 12.31
CA GLY A 117 1.14 7.48 11.61
C GLY A 117 1.00 7.87 10.14
N THR A 118 2.03 8.50 9.57
CA THR A 118 2.13 8.75 8.13
C THR A 118 3.56 8.55 7.64
N LEU A 119 3.67 8.21 6.36
CA LEU A 119 4.91 8.34 5.60
C LEU A 119 4.97 9.70 4.91
N GLY A 120 6.02 9.90 4.09
CA GLY A 120 6.21 11.07 3.26
C GLY A 120 5.15 11.28 2.19
N GLU A 121 5.30 12.38 1.47
CA GLU A 121 4.46 12.66 0.31
C GLU A 121 4.68 11.57 -0.74
N PRO A 122 3.60 11.00 -1.31
CA PRO A 122 3.70 9.95 -2.30
C PRO A 122 3.96 10.53 -3.70
N SER A 123 4.82 9.88 -4.46
CA SER A 123 4.94 10.04 -5.91
C SER A 123 4.57 8.72 -6.59
N LEU A 124 3.84 8.82 -7.70
CA LEU A 124 3.32 7.66 -8.43
C LEU A 124 4.08 7.48 -9.75
N SER A 125 4.44 6.24 -10.04
CA SER A 125 4.94 5.83 -11.36
C SER A 125 4.14 4.61 -11.82
N HIS A 126 3.64 4.64 -13.06
CA HIS A 126 2.85 3.54 -13.60
C HIS A 126 3.68 2.26 -13.67
N LEU A 127 3.07 1.12 -13.33
CA LEU A 127 3.61 -0.21 -13.53
C LEU A 127 2.62 -1.01 -14.37
N ASP A 128 3.16 -1.81 -15.29
CA ASP A 128 2.37 -2.86 -15.91
C ASP A 128 2.32 -4.10 -15.00
N ARG A 129 1.37 -5.00 -15.32
CA ARG A 129 1.18 -6.26 -14.60
C ARG A 129 2.45 -7.10 -14.57
N ALA A 130 3.20 -7.19 -15.68
CA ALA A 130 4.39 -8.03 -15.77
C ALA A 130 5.50 -7.55 -14.82
N ALA A 131 5.66 -6.23 -14.68
CA ALA A 131 6.58 -5.63 -13.72
C ALA A 131 6.20 -5.97 -12.27
N VAL A 132 4.90 -5.91 -11.93
CA VAL A 132 4.44 -6.28 -10.59
C VAL A 132 4.63 -7.78 -10.32
N GLU A 133 4.30 -8.65 -11.28
CA GLU A 133 4.52 -10.09 -11.17
C GLU A 133 6.01 -10.44 -11.03
N SER A 134 6.90 -9.68 -11.68
CA SER A 134 8.35 -9.78 -11.50
C SER A 134 8.80 -9.39 -10.08
N LEU A 135 8.22 -8.32 -9.52
CA LEU A 135 8.51 -7.89 -8.13
C LEU A 135 8.09 -8.93 -7.10
N VAL A 136 6.92 -9.54 -7.26
CA VAL A 136 6.38 -10.49 -6.27
C VAL A 136 6.74 -11.95 -6.57
N GLY A 137 7.18 -12.29 -7.78
CA GLY A 137 7.47 -13.67 -8.19
C GLY A 137 6.23 -14.56 -8.35
N HIS A 138 5.03 -13.97 -8.34
CA HIS A 138 3.72 -14.63 -8.41
C HIS A 138 2.80 -13.86 -9.36
N ARG A 139 1.74 -14.52 -9.86
CA ARG A 139 0.65 -13.82 -10.55
C ARG A 139 -0.14 -12.98 -9.55
N VAL A 140 -0.56 -11.78 -9.97
CA VAL A 140 -1.27 -10.80 -9.12
C VAL A 140 -2.71 -10.53 -9.50
#